data_AF-A0A3B0YYB8-F1
#
_entry.id   AF-A0A3B0YYB8-F1
#
_cell.length_a   1.000
_cell.length_b   1.000
_cell.length_c   1.000
_cell.angle_alpha   90.00
_cell.angle_beta   90.00
_cell.angle_gamma   90.00
#
_symmetry.space_group_name_H-M   'P 1'
#
loop_
_entity.id
_entity.type
_entity.pdbx_description
1 polymer ?
#
loop_
_entity_poly.entity_id
_entity_poly.type
_entity_poly.pdbx_seq_one_letter_code
_entity_poly.pdbx_strand_id
1 'polypeptide(L)'
;MPDSTKTTDIFSQLAQWVIALGGIIYFSGFLVVMTYSERLGLRETGTVFLKTKYIHSGILVLSLPLILIGATYSLYEIYNREKSESQRKSEDESKNESATPVFYIPAVLLVYNLLLVFYTMLMFSPPGYIGREKPLAVFLVFSATAIGLLFIQKLSIWIKVDFQDKYQKRSRWILFLIVFVGLNYYVFEGIYARLIEMIIPRGLYFLLFILIIGYSIFRVKLRAKEYTSASRKTALWVLFMCILFPIYYLMILSFAYGVYPYIPASRGGGDYEGSPLVSIVVDDKLRTALNGTKLYASADLEKLKYVFIGETESEVYLANPCDAGGPAEWRRRNRPNILSIQKRYLKSVIFHSLHDVDKERIANNQVNKDASR
;
A
#
# COMPACT_ATOMS: atom_id res chain seq x y z
N MET A 1 22.89 43.17 1.40
CA MET A 1 23.18 41.96 0.60
C MET A 1 22.56 40.77 1.32
N PRO A 2 21.57 40.07 0.74
CA PRO A 2 20.98 38.89 1.37
C PRO A 2 22.01 37.74 1.46
N ASP A 3 22.04 37.09 2.62
CA ASP A 3 22.89 35.96 3.01
C ASP A 3 22.79 34.79 2.01
N SER A 4 23.68 34.72 1.02
CA SER A 4 23.73 33.60 0.07
C SER A 4 24.17 32.27 0.72
N THR A 5 24.65 32.32 1.96
CA THR A 5 25.14 31.18 2.75
C THR A 5 24.00 30.38 3.39
N LYS A 6 22.88 31.03 3.74
CA LYS A 6 21.71 30.34 4.34
C LYS A 6 20.93 29.52 3.34
N THR A 7 20.84 29.99 2.09
CA THR A 7 20.12 29.25 1.04
C THR A 7 20.87 27.98 0.64
N THR A 8 22.20 28.02 0.54
CA THR A 8 23.03 26.82 0.26
C THR A 8 22.91 25.74 1.32
N ASP A 9 22.73 26.10 2.59
CA ASP A 9 22.56 25.15 3.69
C ASP A 9 21.21 24.42 3.62
N ILE A 10 20.12 25.15 3.33
CA ILE A 10 18.78 24.56 3.19
C ILE A 10 18.74 23.54 2.05
N PHE A 11 19.32 23.85 0.89
CA PHE A 11 19.34 22.93 -0.25
C PHE A 11 20.16 21.67 0.03
N SER A 12 21.30 21.81 0.72
CA SER A 12 22.12 20.68 1.14
C SER A 12 21.36 19.75 2.09
N GLN A 13 20.71 20.30 3.11
CA GLN A 13 19.91 19.52 4.06
C GLN A 13 18.73 18.83 3.37
N LEU A 14 18.03 19.53 2.48
CA LEU A 14 16.93 18.95 1.71
C LEU A 14 17.42 17.78 0.86
N ALA A 15 18.56 17.95 0.16
CA ALA A 15 19.15 16.88 -0.65
C ALA A 15 19.50 15.66 0.19
N GLN A 16 20.09 15.85 1.38
CA GLN A 16 20.40 14.76 2.31
C GLN A 16 19.14 13.99 2.74
N TRP A 17 18.06 14.69 3.09
CA TRP A 17 16.79 14.06 3.45
C TRP A 17 16.15 13.31 2.29
N VAL A 18 16.20 13.87 1.08
CA VAL A 18 15.68 13.21 -0.13
C VAL A 18 16.45 11.92 -0.42
N ILE A 19 17.78 11.95 -0.32
CA ILE A 19 18.64 10.77 -0.52
C ILE A 19 18.36 9.71 0.56
N ALA A 20 18.31 10.11 1.83
CA ALA A 20 18.05 9.20 2.94
C ALA A 20 16.65 8.55 2.83
N LEU A 21 15.61 9.36 2.60
CA LEU A 21 14.24 8.88 2.45
C LEU A 21 14.08 8.01 1.19
N GLY A 22 14.67 8.43 0.07
CA GLY A 22 14.70 7.68 -1.17
C GLY A 22 15.38 6.31 -1.00
N GLY A 23 16.50 6.27 -0.27
CA GLY A 23 17.20 5.03 0.07
C GLY A 23 16.36 4.09 0.93
N ILE A 24 15.68 4.60 1.96
CA ILE A 24 14.77 3.80 2.81
C ILE A 24 13.61 3.24 1.99
N ILE A 25 12.96 4.09 1.19
CA ILE A 25 11.86 3.68 0.29
C ILE A 25 12.34 2.57 -0.64
N TYR A 26 13.44 2.81 -1.36
CA TYR A 26 13.99 1.86 -2.31
C TYR A 26 14.35 0.53 -1.65
N PHE A 27 15.07 0.57 -0.53
CA PHE A 27 15.49 -0.63 0.19
C PHE A 27 14.30 -1.42 0.74
N SER A 28 13.27 -0.74 1.25
CA SER A 28 12.04 -1.40 1.71
C SER A 28 11.37 -2.16 0.57
N GLY A 29 11.20 -1.50 -0.57
CA GLY A 29 10.55 -2.11 -1.72
C GLY A 29 11.39 -3.23 -2.33
N PHE A 30 12.71 -3.07 -2.37
CA PHE A 30 13.63 -4.13 -2.77
C PHE A 30 13.43 -5.38 -1.89
N LEU A 31 13.45 -5.22 -0.56
CA LEU A 31 13.23 -6.34 0.36
C LEU A 31 11.87 -6.98 0.18
N VAL A 32 10.80 -6.19 0.00
CA VAL A 32 9.45 -6.71 -0.25
C VAL A 32 9.41 -7.58 -1.50
N VAL A 33 9.89 -7.03 -2.63
CA VAL A 33 9.84 -7.73 -3.92
C VAL A 33 10.75 -8.95 -3.91
N MET A 34 11.96 -8.84 -3.36
CA MET A 34 12.90 -9.97 -3.27
C MET A 34 12.32 -11.10 -2.41
N THR A 35 11.82 -10.79 -1.21
CA THR A 35 11.19 -11.78 -0.32
C THR A 35 10.00 -12.49 -1.00
N TYR A 36 9.18 -11.75 -1.74
CA TYR A 36 8.05 -12.32 -2.45
C TYR A 36 8.48 -13.14 -3.68
N SER A 37 9.48 -12.68 -4.45
CA SER A 37 10.04 -13.42 -5.57
C SER A 37 10.65 -14.75 -5.11
N GLU A 38 11.39 -14.75 -4.00
CA GLU A 38 11.92 -15.98 -3.39
C GLU A 38 10.81 -16.97 -3.00
N ARG A 39 9.70 -16.47 -2.45
CA ARG A 39 8.51 -17.30 -2.15
C ARG A 39 7.97 -18.00 -3.40
N LEU A 40 7.97 -17.30 -4.53
CA LEU A 40 7.55 -17.85 -5.82
C LEU A 40 8.59 -18.78 -6.45
N GLY A 41 9.80 -18.87 -5.89
CA GLY A 41 10.91 -19.63 -6.47
C GLY A 41 11.62 -18.88 -7.60
N LEU A 42 11.34 -17.59 -7.77
CA LEU A 42 12.03 -16.73 -8.71
C LEU A 42 13.38 -16.33 -8.14
N ARG A 43 14.46 -16.79 -8.79
CA ARG A 43 15.80 -16.23 -8.58
C ARG A 43 16.01 -15.16 -9.64
N GLU A 44 15.76 -13.89 -9.29
CA GLU A 44 16.13 -12.78 -10.17
C GLU A 44 17.66 -12.72 -10.28
N THR A 45 18.23 -13.20 -11.37
CA THR A 45 19.67 -13.16 -11.68
C THR A 45 20.09 -11.86 -12.39
N GLY A 46 19.24 -10.83 -12.37
CA GLY A 46 19.46 -9.57 -13.10
C GLY A 46 20.32 -8.55 -12.35
N THR A 47 21.20 -7.88 -13.08
CA THR A 47 22.16 -6.85 -12.60
C THR A 47 21.58 -5.43 -12.51
N VAL A 48 20.29 -5.24 -12.85
CA VAL A 48 19.68 -3.90 -12.88
C VAL A 48 19.52 -3.35 -11.46
N PHE A 49 20.48 -2.50 -11.07
CA PHE A 49 20.62 -1.96 -9.73
C PHE A 49 19.49 -1.01 -9.32
N LEU A 50 18.75 -0.41 -10.26
CA LEU A 50 17.65 0.53 -9.98
C LEU A 50 16.39 0.16 -10.75
N LYS A 51 15.42 -0.49 -10.09
CA LYS A 51 14.10 -0.76 -10.68
C LYS A 51 13.04 0.14 -10.08
N THR A 52 12.26 0.82 -10.93
CA THR A 52 11.12 1.66 -10.53
C THR A 52 10.09 0.89 -9.68
N LYS A 53 9.95 -0.41 -9.93
CA LYS A 53 9.09 -1.31 -9.15
C LYS A 53 9.43 -1.28 -7.66
N TYR A 54 10.70 -1.24 -7.29
CA TYR A 54 11.11 -1.20 -5.88
C TYR A 54 10.76 0.14 -5.23
N ILE A 55 10.91 1.27 -5.93
CA ILE A 55 10.47 2.57 -5.41
C ILE A 55 8.97 2.53 -5.13
N HIS A 56 8.19 2.02 -6.09
CA HIS A 56 6.75 1.90 -5.93
C HIS A 56 6.42 1.05 -4.70
N SER A 57 6.85 -0.22 -4.65
CA SER A 57 6.62 -1.13 -3.53
C SER A 57 7.11 -0.58 -2.17
N GLY A 58 8.16 0.24 -2.18
CA GLY A 58 8.67 0.95 -1.01
C GLY A 58 7.70 1.99 -0.47
N ILE A 59 7.17 2.85 -1.35
CA ILE A 59 6.13 3.82 -1.01
C ILE A 59 4.90 3.08 -0.47
N LEU A 60 4.57 1.94 -1.07
CA LEU A 60 3.43 1.11 -0.67
C LEU A 60 3.55 0.61 0.77
N VAL A 61 4.67 -0.01 1.14
CA VAL A 61 4.85 -0.56 2.49
C VAL A 61 4.99 0.51 3.57
N LEU A 62 5.52 1.69 3.23
CA LEU A 62 5.76 2.78 4.19
C LEU A 62 4.58 3.74 4.37
N SER A 63 3.73 3.91 3.36
CA SER A 63 2.63 4.88 3.40
C SER A 63 1.57 4.52 4.44
N LEU A 64 1.17 3.25 4.58
CA LEU A 64 0.20 2.86 5.62
C LEU A 64 0.72 3.09 7.05
N PRO A 65 1.93 2.64 7.43
CA PRO A 65 2.52 2.99 8.73
C PRO A 65 2.56 4.51 8.95
N LEU A 66 2.98 5.28 7.94
CA LEU A 66 3.05 6.74 8.03
C LEU A 66 1.67 7.36 8.30
N ILE A 67 0.62 6.90 7.59
CA ILE A 67 -0.76 7.36 7.77
C ILE A 67 -1.25 7.01 9.19
N LEU A 68 -1.09 5.75 9.63
CA LEU A 68 -1.61 5.29 10.92
C LEU A 68 -0.87 5.90 12.12
N ILE A 69 0.46 5.91 12.08
CA ILE A 69 1.28 6.51 13.15
C ILE A 69 1.09 8.02 13.16
N GLY A 70 1.07 8.67 11.99
CA GLY A 70 0.80 10.10 11.88
C GLY A 70 -0.58 10.46 12.43
N ALA A 71 -1.59 9.63 12.16
CA ALA A 71 -2.95 9.84 12.66
C ALA A 71 -3.09 9.71 14.16
N THR A 72 -2.58 8.62 14.71
CA THR A 72 -2.60 8.41 16.16
C THR A 72 -1.84 9.51 16.89
N TYR A 73 -0.68 9.91 16.36
CA TYR A 73 0.13 10.96 16.93
C TYR A 73 -0.54 12.34 16.88
N SER A 74 -1.13 12.73 15.75
CA SER A 74 -1.80 14.04 15.63
C SER A 74 -3.05 14.13 16.50
N LEU A 75 -3.85 13.06 16.58
CA LEU A 75 -5.03 12.99 17.45
C LEU A 75 -4.63 13.11 18.92
N TYR A 76 -3.56 12.43 19.33
CA TYR A 76 -3.03 12.53 20.69
C TYR A 76 -2.57 13.96 21.01
N GLU A 77 -1.86 14.62 20.09
CA GLU A 77 -1.37 15.98 20.31
C GLU A 77 -2.52 16.98 20.43
N ILE A 78 -3.56 16.86 19.58
CA ILE A 78 -4.76 17.69 19.64
C ILE A 78 -5.52 17.46 20.95
N TYR A 79 -5.71 16.20 21.35
CA TYR A 79 -6.41 15.85 22.59
C TYR A 79 -5.71 16.46 23.82
N ASN A 80 -4.38 16.36 23.89
CA ASN A 80 -3.62 16.95 24.99
C ASN A 80 -3.72 18.48 25.02
N ARG A 81 -3.69 19.14 23.86
CA ARG A 81 -3.85 20.60 23.77
C ARG A 81 -5.23 21.04 24.25
N GLU A 82 -6.29 20.37 23.82
CA GLU A 82 -7.68 20.65 24.24
C GLU A 82 -7.85 20.50 25.76
N LYS A 83 -7.22 19.47 26.36
CA LYS A 83 -7.22 19.25 27.81
C LYS A 83 -6.49 20.37 28.56
N SER A 84 -5.31 20.78 28.09
CA SER A 84 -4.54 21.86 28.71
C SER A 84 -5.22 23.24 28.58
N GLU A 85 -5.86 23.51 27.44
CA GLU A 85 -6.61 24.76 27.24
C GLU A 85 -7.87 24.80 28.12
N SER A 86 -8.56 23.68 28.28
CA SER A 86 -9.73 23.59 29.16
C SER A 86 -9.36 23.88 30.62
N GLN A 87 -8.18 23.43 31.08
CA GLN A 87 -7.68 23.74 32.42
C GLN A 87 -7.34 25.24 32.57
N ARG A 88 -6.68 25.85 31.58
CA ARG A 88 -6.34 27.29 31.62
C ARG A 88 -7.57 28.19 31.60
N LYS A 89 -8.60 27.86 30.82
CA LYS A 89 -9.84 28.66 30.77
C LYS A 89 -10.59 28.69 32.11
N SER A 90 -10.44 27.65 32.95
CA SER A 90 -10.97 27.66 34.31
C SER A 90 -10.18 28.55 35.28
N GLU A 91 -8.95 28.94 34.94
CA GLU A 91 -8.07 29.78 35.77
C GLU A 91 -8.01 31.24 35.30
N ASP A 92 -8.10 31.49 33.99
CA ASP A 92 -7.83 32.80 33.35
C ASP A 92 -9.08 33.51 32.78
N GLU A 93 -10.26 33.34 33.37
CA GLU A 93 -11.53 33.99 32.95
C GLU A 93 -11.51 35.54 32.93
N SER A 94 -10.36 36.19 33.16
CA SER A 94 -10.24 37.65 33.30
C SER A 94 -9.34 38.39 32.29
N LYS A 95 -8.49 37.76 31.46
CA LYS A 95 -7.60 38.55 30.57
C LYS A 95 -7.36 37.99 29.17
N ASN A 96 -7.90 38.74 28.19
CA ASN A 96 -7.58 38.83 26.77
C ASN A 96 -7.78 37.57 25.88
N GLU A 97 -8.85 37.66 25.08
CA GLU A 97 -9.17 36.79 23.94
C GLU A 97 -8.16 36.96 22.78
N SER A 98 -7.00 36.33 22.87
CA SER A 98 -6.27 36.01 21.63
C SER A 98 -6.88 34.74 21.04
N ALA A 99 -7.58 34.86 19.92
CA ALA A 99 -8.21 33.76 19.20
C ALA A 99 -7.16 32.75 18.71
N THR A 100 -6.92 31.70 19.48
CA THR A 100 -6.12 30.56 19.02
C THR A 100 -6.95 29.74 18.03
N PRO A 101 -6.34 29.25 16.93
CA PRO A 101 -7.06 28.44 15.95
C PRO A 101 -7.52 27.13 16.58
N VAL A 102 -8.84 26.90 16.62
CA VAL A 102 -9.45 25.68 17.17
C VAL A 102 -9.28 24.53 16.19
N PHE A 103 -8.59 23.47 16.62
CA PHE A 103 -8.48 22.22 15.88
C PHE A 103 -9.63 21.28 16.24
N TYR A 104 -10.31 20.73 15.22
CA TYR A 104 -11.45 19.83 15.45
C TYR A 104 -11.07 18.40 15.06
N ILE A 105 -11.16 17.48 16.04
CA ILE A 105 -10.91 16.03 15.86
C ILE A 105 -11.59 15.43 14.61
N PRO A 106 -12.88 15.72 14.31
CA PRO A 106 -13.55 15.11 13.15
C PRO A 106 -12.95 15.53 11.81
N ALA A 107 -12.39 16.75 11.71
CA ALA A 107 -11.74 17.19 10.47
C ALA A 107 -10.44 16.41 10.23
N VAL A 108 -9.70 16.13 11.30
CA VAL A 108 -8.49 15.32 11.26
C VAL A 108 -8.81 13.87 10.88
N LEU A 109 -9.86 13.28 11.48
CA LEU A 109 -10.35 11.96 11.11
C LEU A 109 -10.81 11.90 9.65
N LEU A 110 -11.47 12.94 9.13
CA LEU A 110 -11.87 13.05 7.72
C LEU A 110 -10.66 13.05 6.78
N VAL A 111 -9.62 13.82 7.10
CA VAL A 111 -8.37 13.84 6.29
C VAL A 111 -7.71 12.47 6.31
N TYR A 112 -7.66 11.79 7.44
CA TYR A 112 -7.11 10.42 7.50
C TYR A 112 -7.95 9.40 6.77
N ASN A 113 -9.28 9.51 6.83
CA ASN A 113 -10.17 8.69 6.04
C ASN A 113 -9.89 8.87 4.55
N LEU A 114 -9.75 10.10 4.08
CA LEU A 114 -9.40 10.40 2.70
C LEU A 114 -8.06 9.75 2.29
N LEU A 115 -7.02 9.89 3.12
CA LEU A 115 -5.71 9.27 2.87
C LEU A 115 -5.80 7.73 2.83
N LEU A 116 -6.57 7.12 3.73
CA LEU A 116 -6.75 5.68 3.79
C LEU A 116 -7.53 5.15 2.58
N VAL A 117 -8.60 5.85 2.18
CA VAL A 117 -9.38 5.50 0.97
C VAL A 117 -8.51 5.62 -0.26
N PHE A 118 -7.75 6.71 -0.40
CA PHE A 118 -6.83 6.92 -1.51
C PHE A 118 -5.76 5.83 -1.58
N TYR A 119 -5.12 5.53 -0.44
CA TYR A 119 -4.18 4.42 -0.33
C TYR A 119 -4.84 3.10 -0.77
N THR A 120 -5.99 2.75 -0.20
CA THR A 120 -6.64 1.46 -0.47
C THR A 120 -7.07 1.33 -1.93
N MET A 121 -7.60 2.42 -2.52
CA MET A 121 -8.03 2.45 -3.92
C MET A 121 -6.86 2.37 -4.88
N LEU A 122 -5.79 3.13 -4.67
CA LEU A 122 -4.59 3.04 -5.51
C LEU A 122 -3.93 1.67 -5.43
N MET A 123 -4.07 1.00 -4.29
CA MET A 123 -3.33 -0.23 -4.00
C MET A 123 -4.05 -1.48 -4.43
N PHE A 124 -5.30 -1.63 -3.98
CA PHE A 124 -6.00 -2.91 -4.02
C PHE A 124 -7.12 -2.95 -5.04
N SER A 125 -7.44 -1.82 -5.67
CA SER A 125 -8.49 -1.83 -6.70
C SER A 125 -8.04 -2.67 -7.91
N PRO A 126 -8.89 -3.58 -8.40
CA PRO A 126 -8.58 -4.38 -9.58
C PRO A 126 -8.27 -3.51 -10.81
N PRO A 127 -7.51 -4.04 -11.79
CA PRO A 127 -7.31 -3.35 -13.06
C PRO A 127 -8.67 -2.99 -13.69
N GLY A 128 -8.84 -1.71 -14.04
CA GLY A 128 -10.09 -1.21 -14.62
C GLY A 128 -11.18 -0.81 -13.61
N TYR A 129 -11.06 -1.14 -12.32
CA TYR A 129 -12.06 -0.78 -11.32
C TYR A 129 -12.29 0.74 -11.23
N ILE A 130 -11.19 1.50 -11.10
CA ILE A 130 -11.25 2.96 -11.09
C ILE A 130 -11.72 3.47 -12.46
N GLY A 131 -11.23 2.95 -13.58
CA GLY A 131 -11.56 3.52 -14.89
C GLY A 131 -12.98 3.23 -15.40
N ARG A 132 -13.51 2.04 -15.12
CA ARG A 132 -14.76 1.54 -15.73
C ARG A 132 -15.92 1.44 -14.74
N GLU A 133 -15.67 0.90 -13.55
CA GLU A 133 -16.75 0.61 -12.60
C GLU A 133 -17.07 1.81 -11.70
N LYS A 134 -16.04 2.49 -11.19
CA LYS A 134 -16.20 3.57 -10.21
C LYS A 134 -15.27 4.78 -10.50
N PRO A 135 -15.37 5.44 -11.68
CA PRO A 135 -14.50 6.55 -12.10
C PRO A 135 -14.51 7.76 -11.17
N LEU A 136 -15.65 8.00 -10.51
CA LEU A 136 -15.81 9.16 -9.65
C LEU A 136 -15.53 8.86 -8.17
N ALA A 137 -15.23 7.62 -7.78
CA ALA A 137 -15.12 7.23 -6.37
C ALA A 137 -14.12 8.10 -5.57
N VAL A 138 -12.87 8.20 -6.04
CA VAL A 138 -11.83 9.00 -5.36
C VAL A 138 -12.18 10.49 -5.38
N PHE A 139 -12.67 10.98 -6.53
CA PHE A 139 -13.05 12.38 -6.68
C PHE A 139 -14.22 12.77 -5.77
N LEU A 140 -15.22 11.91 -5.60
CA LEU A 140 -16.35 12.12 -4.70
C LEU A 140 -15.90 12.19 -3.25
N VAL A 141 -15.00 11.29 -2.81
CA VAL A 141 -14.49 11.29 -1.42
C VAL A 141 -13.67 12.54 -1.16
N PHE A 142 -12.80 12.91 -2.10
CA PHE A 142 -12.01 14.14 -2.03
C PHE A 142 -12.91 15.38 -2.00
N SER A 143 -13.85 15.48 -2.94
CA SER A 143 -14.74 16.63 -3.07
C SER A 143 -15.66 16.76 -1.85
N ALA A 144 -16.28 15.67 -1.40
CA ALA A 144 -17.12 15.68 -0.20
C ALA A 144 -16.33 16.12 1.04
N THR A 145 -15.08 15.67 1.17
CA THR A 145 -14.21 16.05 2.29
C THR A 145 -13.78 17.52 2.22
N ALA A 146 -13.19 17.93 1.09
CA ALA A 146 -12.64 19.27 0.92
C ALA A 146 -13.74 20.34 0.86
N ILE A 147 -14.74 20.16 -0.02
CA ILE A 147 -15.86 21.10 -0.16
C ILE A 147 -16.72 21.09 1.09
N GLY A 148 -16.96 19.92 1.70
CA GLY A 148 -17.73 19.84 2.95
C GLY A 148 -17.08 20.61 4.09
N LEU A 149 -15.76 20.50 4.29
CA LEU A 149 -15.05 21.26 5.32
C LEU A 149 -15.05 22.76 5.04
N LEU A 150 -14.80 23.18 3.79
CA LEU A 150 -14.86 24.59 3.40
C LEU A 150 -16.26 25.18 3.53
N PHE A 151 -17.29 24.41 3.18
CA PHE A 151 -18.69 24.80 3.30
C PHE A 151 -19.08 25.01 4.76
N ILE A 152 -18.72 24.07 5.65
CA ILE A 152 -18.95 24.20 7.09
C ILE A 152 -18.24 25.45 7.63
N GLN A 153 -17.00 25.71 7.20
CA GLN A 153 -16.25 26.88 7.63
C GLN A 153 -16.92 28.18 7.19
N LYS A 154 -17.29 28.30 5.90
CA LYS A 154 -17.97 29.50 5.38
C LYS A 154 -19.34 29.72 6.03
N LEU A 155 -20.13 28.66 6.18
CA LEU A 155 -21.47 28.74 6.76
C LEU A 155 -21.41 29.11 8.25
N SER A 156 -20.34 28.73 8.95
CA SER A 156 -20.16 29.10 10.36
C SER A 156 -20.01 30.60 10.59
N ILE A 157 -19.53 31.37 9.61
CA ILE A 157 -19.40 32.83 9.69
C ILE A 157 -20.79 33.50 9.74
N TRP A 158 -21.81 32.84 9.20
CA TRP A 158 -23.17 33.38 9.11
C TRP A 158 -24.01 33.08 10.35
N ILE A 159 -23.48 32.23 11.24
CA ILE A 159 -24.18 31.77 12.44
C ILE A 159 -23.75 32.66 13.61
N LYS A 160 -24.67 32.93 14.54
CA LYS A 160 -24.39 33.67 15.78
C LYS A 160 -23.21 33.05 16.53
N VAL A 161 -22.32 33.88 17.06
CA VAL A 161 -21.06 33.49 17.73
C VAL A 161 -21.30 32.42 18.79
N ASP A 162 -22.33 32.57 19.62
CA ASP A 162 -22.67 31.61 20.71
C ASP A 162 -22.97 30.18 20.23
N PHE A 163 -23.42 30.04 18.98
CA PHE A 163 -23.79 28.74 18.38
C PHE A 163 -22.73 28.21 17.42
N GLN A 164 -21.73 29.01 17.07
CA GLN A 164 -20.74 28.70 16.05
C GLN A 164 -19.97 27.41 16.38
N ASP A 165 -19.48 27.27 17.62
CA ASP A 165 -18.70 26.09 18.03
C ASP A 165 -19.52 24.80 18.05
N LYS A 166 -20.74 24.86 18.60
CA LYS A 166 -21.66 23.73 18.63
C LYS A 166 -22.03 23.29 17.21
N TYR A 167 -22.28 24.26 16.33
CA TYR A 167 -22.57 24.01 14.92
C TYR A 167 -21.38 23.36 14.21
N GLN A 168 -20.17 23.92 14.33
CA GLN A 168 -18.97 23.39 13.67
C GLN A 168 -18.66 21.96 14.16
N LYS A 169 -18.77 21.69 15.47
CA LYS A 169 -18.53 20.34 16.01
C LYS A 169 -19.56 19.34 15.48
N ARG A 170 -20.85 19.67 15.54
CA ARG A 170 -21.94 18.77 15.08
C ARG A 170 -21.90 18.52 13.57
N SER A 171 -21.78 19.58 12.77
CA SER A 171 -21.73 19.48 11.30
C SER A 171 -20.55 18.67 10.80
N ARG A 172 -19.36 18.80 11.40
CA ARG A 172 -18.19 18.00 11.02
C ARG A 172 -18.34 16.52 11.40
N TRP A 173 -18.98 16.21 12.53
CA TRP A 173 -19.32 14.81 12.88
C TRP A 173 -20.34 14.20 11.92
N ILE A 174 -21.35 14.98 11.52
CA ILE A 174 -22.33 14.54 10.52
C ILE A 174 -21.64 14.29 9.19
N LEU A 175 -20.80 15.22 8.73
CA LEU A 175 -20.01 15.06 7.51
C LEU A 175 -19.10 13.83 7.59
N PHE A 176 -18.41 13.64 8.72
CA PHE A 176 -17.61 12.45 8.97
C PHE A 176 -18.45 11.18 8.83
N LEU A 177 -19.62 11.10 9.46
CA LEU A 177 -20.49 9.93 9.35
C LEU A 177 -20.95 9.67 7.92
N ILE A 178 -21.35 10.71 7.17
CA ILE A 178 -21.79 10.59 5.78
C ILE A 178 -20.66 10.06 4.89
N VAL A 179 -19.45 10.63 5.01
CA VAL A 179 -18.29 10.21 4.22
C VAL A 179 -17.82 8.82 4.65
N PHE A 180 -17.69 8.59 5.96
CA PHE A 180 -17.11 7.36 6.50
C PHE A 180 -18.03 6.14 6.34
N VAL A 181 -19.34 6.30 6.51
CA VAL A 181 -20.29 5.19 6.37
C VAL A 181 -20.81 5.12 4.94
N GLY A 182 -21.38 6.20 4.42
CA GLY A 182 -22.04 6.19 3.12
C GLY A 182 -21.05 6.04 1.97
N LEU A 183 -20.09 6.96 1.89
CA LEU A 183 -19.24 7.04 0.71
C LEU A 183 -18.15 5.95 0.70
N ASN A 184 -17.56 5.61 1.84
CA ASN A 184 -16.64 4.48 1.90
C ASN A 184 -17.34 3.15 1.57
N TYR A 185 -18.59 2.94 2.02
CA TYR A 185 -19.34 1.73 1.66
C TYR A 185 -19.49 1.63 0.14
N TYR A 186 -19.90 2.73 -0.53
CA TYR A 186 -20.00 2.78 -1.99
C TYR A 186 -18.67 2.52 -2.71
N VAL A 187 -17.56 3.02 -2.16
CA VAL A 187 -16.20 2.85 -2.72
C VAL A 187 -15.70 1.42 -2.55
N PHE A 188 -16.04 0.75 -1.44
CA PHE A 188 -15.48 -0.56 -1.09
C PHE A 188 -16.37 -1.76 -1.44
N GLU A 189 -17.61 -1.55 -1.88
CA GLU A 189 -18.57 -2.60 -2.25
C GLU A 189 -17.96 -3.73 -3.10
N GLY A 190 -17.07 -3.43 -4.05
CA GLY A 190 -16.41 -4.42 -4.93
C GLY A 190 -15.05 -4.96 -4.46
N ILE A 191 -14.43 -4.32 -3.46
CA ILE A 191 -13.07 -4.66 -3.00
C ILE A 191 -13.10 -5.30 -1.60
N TYR A 192 -14.22 -5.17 -0.87
CA TYR A 192 -14.34 -5.55 0.54
C TYR A 192 -13.95 -7.02 0.80
N ALA A 193 -14.43 -7.96 -0.02
CA ALA A 193 -14.09 -9.37 0.12
C ALA A 193 -12.58 -9.62 0.00
N ARG A 194 -11.92 -8.94 -0.94
CA ARG A 194 -10.46 -9.02 -1.16
C ARG A 194 -9.69 -8.39 0.00
N LEU A 195 -10.17 -7.27 0.54
CA LEU A 195 -9.56 -6.62 1.72
C LEU A 195 -9.66 -7.50 2.97
N ILE A 196 -10.81 -8.16 3.19
CA ILE A 196 -10.96 -9.12 4.29
C ILE A 196 -9.98 -10.28 4.10
N GLU A 197 -9.93 -10.87 2.91
CA GLU A 197 -9.02 -12.00 2.61
C GLU A 197 -7.54 -11.62 2.82
N MET A 198 -7.19 -10.38 2.51
CA MET A 198 -5.85 -9.84 2.74
C MET A 198 -5.55 -9.64 4.23
N ILE A 199 -6.47 -9.01 4.98
CA ILE A 199 -6.27 -8.71 6.40
C ILE A 199 -6.25 -10.01 7.21
N ILE A 200 -7.21 -10.89 6.98
CA ILE A 200 -7.42 -12.14 7.69
C ILE A 200 -7.01 -13.29 6.74
N PRO A 201 -5.86 -13.97 6.94
CA PRO A 201 -5.21 -14.22 8.23
C PRO A 201 -3.83 -13.57 8.45
N ARG A 202 -3.21 -12.96 7.43
CA ARG A 202 -1.78 -12.54 7.49
C ARG A 202 -1.56 -11.05 7.60
N GLY A 203 -2.42 -10.22 7.01
CA GLY A 203 -2.30 -8.76 7.10
C GLY A 203 -2.35 -8.24 8.54
N LEU A 204 -2.97 -8.99 9.46
CA LEU A 204 -2.98 -8.68 10.89
C LEU A 204 -1.58 -8.56 11.51
N TYR A 205 -0.62 -9.40 11.12
CA TYR A 205 0.76 -9.29 11.64
C TYR A 205 1.42 -7.98 11.20
N PHE A 206 1.16 -7.54 9.96
CA PHE A 206 1.66 -6.27 9.45
C PHE A 206 1.09 -5.10 10.24
N LEU A 207 -0.23 -5.10 10.47
CA LEU A 207 -0.89 -4.10 11.31
C LEU A 207 -0.36 -4.12 12.76
N LEU A 208 -0.15 -5.29 13.33
CA LEU A 208 0.42 -5.45 14.67
C LEU A 208 1.82 -4.83 14.76
N PHE A 209 2.71 -5.11 13.79
CA PHE A 209 4.04 -4.51 13.80
C PHE A 209 4.00 -2.98 13.62
N ILE A 210 3.09 -2.44 12.81
CA ILE A 210 2.86 -0.98 12.72
C ILE A 210 2.47 -0.41 14.08
N LEU A 211 1.53 -1.04 14.77
CA LEU A 211 1.07 -0.60 16.08
C LEU A 211 2.20 -0.65 17.12
N ILE A 212 3.02 -1.71 17.10
CA ILE A 212 4.19 -1.83 17.99
C ILE A 212 5.21 -0.71 17.70
N ILE A 213 5.50 -0.43 16.42
CA ILE A 213 6.41 0.67 16.02
C ILE A 213 5.85 2.02 16.51
N GLY A 214 4.58 2.31 16.21
CA GLY A 214 3.92 3.56 16.61
C GLY A 214 3.91 3.73 18.13
N TYR A 215 3.53 2.69 18.87
CA TYR A 215 3.57 2.67 20.34
C TYR A 215 4.98 2.89 20.89
N SER A 216 5.99 2.28 20.28
CA SER A 216 7.38 2.40 20.72
C SER A 216 7.92 3.81 20.50
N ILE A 217 7.68 4.41 19.32
CA ILE A 217 8.02 5.82 19.03
C ILE A 217 7.36 6.74 20.06
N PHE A 218 6.07 6.53 20.30
CA PHE A 218 5.29 7.30 21.25
C PHE A 218 5.85 7.21 22.67
N ARG A 219 6.17 6.00 23.15
CA ARG A 219 6.73 5.76 24.49
C ARG A 219 8.11 6.37 24.65
N VAL A 220 8.98 6.25 23.65
CA VAL A 220 10.31 6.84 23.67
C VAL A 220 10.23 8.35 23.72
N LYS A 221 9.31 8.96 22.96
CA LYS A 221 9.07 10.41 23.03
C LYS A 221 8.62 10.88 24.41
N LEU A 222 7.72 10.15 25.06
CA LEU A 222 7.28 10.47 26.42
C LEU A 222 8.45 10.40 27.40
N ARG A 223 9.22 9.29 27.40
CA ARG A 223 10.40 9.12 28.26
C ARG A 223 11.49 10.14 27.98
N ALA A 224 11.70 10.53 26.72
CA ALA A 224 12.70 11.52 26.34
C ALA A 224 12.43 12.90 26.94
N LYS A 225 11.18 13.22 27.33
CA LYS A 225 10.84 14.48 28.02
C LYS A 225 11.29 14.49 29.49
N GLU A 226 11.40 13.33 30.12
CA GLU A 226 11.77 13.20 31.54
C GLU A 226 13.28 13.42 31.77
N TYR A 227 14.10 13.16 30.76
CA TYR A 227 15.54 13.37 30.85
C TYR A 227 15.93 14.83 30.60
N THR A 228 16.74 15.41 31.48
CA THR A 228 17.33 16.74 31.29
C THR A 228 18.60 16.69 30.45
N SER A 229 19.44 15.67 30.66
CA SER A 229 20.73 15.55 29.96
C SER A 229 20.60 15.03 28.53
N ALA A 230 21.25 15.72 27.58
CA ALA A 230 21.25 15.35 26.16
C ALA A 230 21.84 13.95 25.92
N SER A 231 22.93 13.59 26.63
CA SER A 231 23.57 12.28 26.52
C SER A 231 22.61 11.12 26.82
N ARG A 232 21.78 11.23 27.87
CA ARG A 232 20.78 10.19 28.20
C ARG A 232 19.68 10.10 27.15
N LYS A 233 19.25 11.23 26.57
CA LYS A 233 18.29 11.22 25.44
C LYS A 233 18.87 10.50 24.24
N THR A 234 20.12 10.79 23.88
CA THR A 234 20.80 10.11 22.77
C THR A 234 20.91 8.61 23.03
N ALA A 235 21.34 8.20 24.22
CA ALA A 235 21.41 6.79 24.59
C ALA A 235 20.05 6.07 24.49
N LEU A 236 18.97 6.72 24.94
CA LEU A 236 17.60 6.19 24.81
C LEU A 236 17.20 6.01 23.33
N TRP A 237 17.50 6.99 22.48
CA TRP A 237 17.21 6.91 21.05
C TRP A 237 18.04 5.83 20.34
N VAL A 238 19.31 5.67 20.69
CA VAL A 238 20.17 4.60 20.16
C VAL A 238 19.60 3.23 20.53
N LEU A 239 19.27 3.01 21.80
CA LEU A 239 18.66 1.76 22.26
C LEU A 239 17.32 1.49 21.56
N PHE A 240 16.51 2.53 21.37
CA PHE A 240 15.27 2.42 20.61
C PHE A 240 15.51 1.99 19.16
N MET A 241 16.50 2.58 18.47
CA MET A 241 16.82 2.21 17.10
C MET A 241 17.24 0.73 16.99
N CYS A 242 18.00 0.20 17.95
CA CYS A 242 18.37 -1.21 17.99
C CYS A 242 17.15 -2.16 18.05
N ILE A 243 16.06 -1.73 18.69
CA ILE A 243 14.80 -2.50 18.76
C ILE A 243 13.92 -2.24 17.53
N LEU A 244 13.91 -1.00 17.04
CA LEU A 244 13.10 -0.57 15.92
C LEU A 244 13.48 -1.30 14.63
N PHE A 245 14.78 -1.46 14.34
CA PHE A 245 15.24 -2.08 13.09
C PHE A 245 14.75 -3.53 12.90
N PRO A 246 14.88 -4.45 13.88
CA PRO A 246 14.30 -5.79 13.77
C PRO A 246 12.78 -5.79 13.59
N ILE A 247 12.05 -4.96 14.32
CA ILE A 247 10.58 -4.89 14.22
C ILE A 247 10.16 -4.36 12.85
N TYR A 248 10.88 -3.37 12.35
CA TYR A 248 10.69 -2.82 11.01
C TYR A 248 10.98 -3.86 9.91
N TYR A 249 12.01 -4.67 10.06
CA TYR A 249 12.27 -5.78 9.16
C TYR A 249 11.14 -6.83 9.19
N LEU A 250 10.64 -7.19 10.38
CA LEU A 250 9.48 -8.09 10.52
C LEU A 250 8.21 -7.50 9.91
N MET A 251 8.01 -6.18 10.02
CA MET A 251 6.93 -5.46 9.35
C MET A 251 7.04 -5.62 7.82
N ILE A 252 8.24 -5.44 7.24
CA ILE A 252 8.48 -5.63 5.81
C ILE A 252 8.18 -7.07 5.38
N LEU A 253 8.68 -8.07 6.11
CA LEU A 253 8.40 -9.48 5.82
C LEU A 253 6.90 -9.78 5.88
N SER A 254 6.22 -9.30 6.91
CA SER A 254 4.78 -9.48 7.03
C SER A 254 4.00 -8.82 5.89
N PHE A 255 4.45 -7.67 5.40
CA PHE A 255 3.86 -7.03 4.23
C PHE A 255 4.09 -7.87 2.96
N ALA A 256 5.33 -8.33 2.73
CA ALA A 256 5.70 -9.13 1.57
C ALA A 256 4.90 -10.44 1.47
N TYR A 257 4.66 -11.11 2.60
CA TYR A 257 3.92 -12.38 2.64
C TYR A 257 2.41 -12.23 2.78
N GLY A 258 1.93 -11.15 3.40
CA GLY A 258 0.53 -10.95 3.75
C GLY A 258 -0.23 -10.02 2.82
N VAL A 259 0.33 -8.85 2.50
CA VAL A 259 -0.37 -7.75 1.82
C VAL A 259 0.03 -7.65 0.36
N TYR A 260 1.33 -7.70 0.06
CA TYR A 260 1.88 -7.59 -1.28
C TYR A 260 1.28 -8.57 -2.33
N PRO A 261 0.97 -9.84 -1.99
CA PRO A 261 0.34 -10.77 -2.92
C PRO A 261 -1.07 -10.38 -3.38
N TYR A 262 -1.72 -9.41 -2.71
CA TYR A 262 -3.06 -8.92 -3.04
C TYR A 262 -3.04 -7.64 -3.89
N ILE A 263 -1.86 -7.08 -4.15
CA ILE A 263 -1.66 -5.89 -4.96
C ILE A 263 -1.55 -6.35 -6.43
N PRO A 264 -2.35 -5.82 -7.38
CA PRO A 264 -2.28 -6.21 -8.79
C PRO A 264 -0.87 -6.12 -9.38
N ALA A 265 -0.48 -7.13 -10.16
CA ALA A 265 0.81 -7.15 -10.86
C ALA A 265 1.00 -5.95 -11.81
N SER A 266 -0.09 -5.44 -12.39
CA SER A 266 -0.09 -4.22 -13.21
C SER A 266 0.31 -2.95 -12.43
N ARG A 267 0.23 -2.99 -11.10
CA ARG A 267 0.72 -1.96 -10.18
C ARG A 267 2.01 -2.38 -9.49
N GLY A 268 2.73 -3.34 -10.05
CA GLY A 268 3.97 -3.84 -9.47
C GLY A 268 3.79 -4.65 -8.18
N GLY A 269 2.60 -5.19 -7.92
CA GLY A 269 2.34 -6.13 -6.82
C GLY A 269 2.53 -7.60 -7.18
N GLY A 270 1.98 -8.49 -6.36
CA GLY A 270 2.04 -9.96 -6.53
C GLY A 270 0.73 -10.65 -6.89
N ASP A 271 -0.35 -9.92 -7.17
CA ASP A 271 -1.63 -10.49 -7.61
C ASP A 271 -1.64 -10.65 -9.14
N TYR A 272 -1.49 -11.89 -9.59
CA TYR A 272 -1.45 -12.24 -11.01
C TYR A 272 -2.83 -12.59 -11.60
N GLU A 273 -3.92 -12.44 -10.83
CA GLU A 273 -5.27 -12.79 -11.28
C GLU A 273 -5.70 -12.05 -12.56
N GLY A 274 -5.33 -10.77 -12.67
CA GLY A 274 -5.60 -9.95 -13.86
C GLY A 274 -4.44 -9.89 -14.86
N SER A 275 -3.44 -10.76 -14.75
CA SER A 275 -2.30 -10.76 -15.68
C SER A 275 -2.69 -11.38 -17.02
N PRO A 276 -2.14 -10.87 -18.15
CA PRO A 276 -2.48 -11.39 -19.46
C PRO A 276 -2.01 -12.84 -19.61
N LEU A 277 -2.81 -13.61 -20.34
CA LEU A 277 -2.36 -14.92 -20.82
C LEU A 277 -1.49 -14.73 -22.07
N VAL A 278 -0.42 -15.50 -22.16
CA VAL A 278 0.53 -15.47 -23.25
C VAL A 278 0.76 -16.87 -23.80
N SER A 279 0.85 -16.99 -25.11
CA SER A 279 1.41 -18.18 -25.76
C SER A 279 2.79 -17.82 -26.31
N ILE A 280 3.69 -18.79 -26.26
CA ILE A 280 5.08 -18.60 -26.67
C ILE A 280 5.37 -19.40 -27.92
N VAL A 281 6.09 -18.79 -28.86
CA VAL A 281 6.66 -19.48 -30.02
C VAL A 281 8.15 -19.62 -29.78
N VAL A 282 8.63 -20.85 -29.79
CA VAL A 282 9.97 -21.22 -29.32
C VAL A 282 10.83 -21.67 -30.50
N ASP A 283 12.15 -21.47 -30.40
CA ASP A 283 13.09 -21.99 -31.40
C ASP A 283 13.18 -23.53 -31.38
N ASP A 284 13.38 -24.13 -32.55
CA ASP A 284 13.39 -25.58 -32.74
C ASP A 284 14.49 -26.25 -31.91
N LYS A 285 15.60 -25.54 -31.67
CA LYS A 285 16.70 -25.99 -30.78
C LYS A 285 16.24 -26.20 -29.34
N LEU A 286 15.42 -25.28 -28.79
CA LEU A 286 14.90 -25.44 -27.43
C LEU A 286 13.82 -26.53 -27.40
N ARG A 287 13.02 -26.65 -28.46
CA ARG A 287 12.04 -27.74 -28.60
C ARG A 287 12.70 -29.12 -28.52
N THR A 288 13.82 -29.32 -29.23
CA THR A 288 14.59 -30.57 -29.16
C THR A 288 15.17 -30.81 -27.76
N ALA A 289 15.65 -29.76 -27.08
CA ALA A 289 16.20 -29.87 -25.73
C ALA A 289 15.13 -30.21 -24.66
N LEU A 290 13.91 -29.67 -24.81
CA LEU A 290 12.80 -29.86 -23.86
C LEU A 290 12.11 -31.22 -23.97
N ASN A 291 12.11 -31.84 -25.16
CA ASN A 291 11.48 -33.15 -25.40
C ASN A 291 12.05 -34.29 -24.51
N GLY A 292 13.24 -34.11 -23.91
CA GLY A 292 13.84 -35.07 -22.97
C GLY A 292 13.41 -34.90 -21.50
N THR A 293 12.73 -33.80 -21.15
CA THR A 293 12.36 -33.47 -19.77
C THR A 293 10.87 -33.70 -19.52
N LYS A 294 10.54 -34.57 -18.56
CA LYS A 294 9.16 -34.95 -18.19
C LYS A 294 8.24 -33.77 -17.83
N LEU A 295 8.78 -32.60 -17.49
CA LEU A 295 8.01 -31.38 -17.25
C LEU A 295 7.37 -30.77 -18.52
N TYR A 296 7.82 -31.17 -19.72
CA TYR A 296 7.46 -30.54 -21.00
C TYR A 296 6.94 -31.55 -22.03
N ALA A 297 6.53 -32.74 -21.59
CA ALA A 297 6.09 -33.84 -22.46
C ALA A 297 4.74 -33.60 -23.17
N SER A 298 4.07 -32.47 -22.92
CA SER A 298 2.89 -32.07 -23.71
C SER A 298 3.35 -31.38 -24.99
N ALA A 299 3.17 -32.06 -26.13
CA ALA A 299 3.65 -31.70 -27.46
C ALA A 299 3.17 -30.36 -28.06
N ASP A 300 2.58 -29.45 -27.27
CA ASP A 300 1.96 -28.20 -27.74
C ASP A 300 2.23 -27.02 -26.78
N LEU A 301 3.50 -26.76 -26.45
CA LEU A 301 3.95 -25.54 -25.75
C LEU A 301 3.43 -24.25 -26.42
N GLU A 302 3.21 -24.28 -27.74
CA GLU A 302 2.68 -23.16 -28.52
C GLU A 302 1.16 -22.98 -28.39
N LYS A 303 0.41 -24.03 -28.06
CA LYS A 303 -1.05 -23.96 -27.86
C LYS A 303 -1.42 -23.72 -26.39
N LEU A 304 -0.52 -24.02 -25.47
CA LEU A 304 -0.72 -23.76 -24.05
C LEU A 304 -0.62 -22.25 -23.76
N LYS A 305 -1.62 -21.74 -23.04
CA LYS A 305 -1.63 -20.37 -22.55
C LYS A 305 -1.07 -20.33 -21.14
N TYR A 306 -0.10 -19.45 -20.94
CA TYR A 306 0.58 -19.24 -19.66
C TYR A 306 0.22 -17.87 -19.09
N VAL A 307 0.20 -17.75 -17.77
CA VAL A 307 0.11 -16.47 -17.08
C VAL A 307 1.49 -15.82 -17.14
N PHE A 308 1.54 -14.60 -17.67
CA PHE A 308 2.77 -13.81 -17.68
C PHE A 308 3.08 -13.29 -16.28
N ILE A 309 4.21 -13.72 -15.70
CA ILE A 309 4.65 -13.32 -14.35
C ILE A 309 5.56 -12.09 -14.44
N GLY A 310 6.43 -12.06 -15.44
CA GLY A 310 7.34 -10.95 -15.66
C GLY A 310 8.45 -11.30 -16.64
N GLU A 311 9.28 -10.31 -16.91
CA GLU A 311 10.44 -10.46 -17.77
C GLU A 311 11.66 -9.77 -17.17
N THR A 312 12.83 -10.32 -17.43
CA THR A 312 14.13 -9.69 -17.23
C THR A 312 14.75 -9.39 -18.59
N GLU A 313 15.99 -8.87 -18.61
CA GLU A 313 16.71 -8.65 -19.87
C GLU A 313 16.95 -9.96 -20.64
N SER A 314 17.16 -11.07 -19.93
CA SER A 314 17.55 -12.35 -20.52
C SER A 314 16.47 -13.42 -20.46
N GLU A 315 15.47 -13.30 -19.59
CA GLU A 315 14.49 -14.37 -19.34
C GLU A 315 13.04 -13.84 -19.30
N VAL A 316 12.10 -14.74 -19.59
CA VAL A 316 10.67 -14.54 -19.40
C VAL A 316 10.17 -15.59 -18.41
N TYR A 317 9.41 -15.15 -17.41
CA TYR A 317 8.82 -15.99 -16.38
C TYR A 317 7.34 -16.20 -16.66
N LEU A 318 6.95 -17.47 -16.77
CA LEU A 318 5.61 -17.92 -17.11
C LEU A 318 5.11 -18.92 -16.08
N ALA A 319 3.82 -18.95 -15.83
CA ALA A 319 3.21 -19.94 -14.95
C ALA A 319 1.98 -20.56 -15.63
N ASN A 320 1.76 -21.86 -15.45
CA ASN A 320 0.56 -22.51 -15.98
C ASN A 320 -0.66 -22.04 -15.16
N PRO A 321 -1.72 -21.49 -15.79
CA PRO A 321 -2.91 -20.99 -15.08
C PRO A 321 -3.66 -22.04 -14.25
N CYS A 322 -3.46 -23.33 -14.53
CA CYS A 322 -4.09 -24.43 -13.79
C CYS A 322 -3.26 -24.90 -12.58
N ASP A 323 -1.99 -24.51 -12.50
CA ASP A 323 -1.11 -24.97 -11.43
C ASP A 323 -1.56 -24.42 -10.08
N ALA A 324 -1.53 -25.30 -9.06
CA ALA A 324 -1.74 -24.93 -7.67
C ALA A 324 -3.06 -24.16 -7.39
N GLY A 325 -4.11 -24.45 -8.17
CA GLY A 325 -5.43 -23.80 -8.07
C GLY A 325 -5.54 -22.47 -8.83
N GLY A 326 -4.48 -22.07 -9.53
CA GLY A 326 -4.43 -20.90 -10.40
C GLY A 326 -4.13 -19.56 -9.68
N PRO A 327 -4.07 -18.45 -10.44
CA PRO A 327 -3.58 -17.15 -9.97
C PRO A 327 -4.23 -16.62 -8.70
N ALA A 328 -5.54 -16.85 -8.52
CA ALA A 328 -6.27 -16.41 -7.33
C ALA A 328 -5.84 -17.17 -6.06
N GLU A 329 -5.33 -18.40 -6.19
CA GLU A 329 -4.81 -19.19 -5.08
C GLU A 329 -3.31 -18.94 -4.84
N TRP A 330 -2.56 -18.47 -5.86
CA TRP A 330 -1.13 -18.17 -5.74
C TRP A 330 -0.82 -17.09 -4.71
N ARG A 331 -1.71 -16.09 -4.59
CA ARG A 331 -1.59 -15.05 -3.57
C ARG A 331 -1.65 -15.61 -2.14
N ARG A 332 -2.34 -16.73 -1.93
CA ARG A 332 -2.55 -17.36 -0.61
C ARG A 332 -1.37 -18.20 -0.14
N ARG A 333 -1.39 -19.52 -0.33
CA ARG A 333 -0.34 -20.46 0.10
C ARG A 333 0.26 -21.25 -1.06
N ASN A 334 -0.50 -21.40 -2.12
CA ASN A 334 -0.13 -22.22 -3.25
C ASN A 334 0.92 -21.49 -4.07
N ARG A 335 1.87 -22.24 -4.62
CA ARG A 335 2.91 -21.70 -5.50
C ARG A 335 2.78 -22.37 -6.87
N PRO A 336 2.73 -21.61 -7.97
CA PRO A 336 2.82 -22.21 -9.29
C PRO A 336 4.20 -22.78 -9.52
N ASN A 337 4.32 -23.69 -10.47
CA ASN A 337 5.61 -24.01 -11.04
C ASN A 337 5.95 -22.93 -12.07
N ILE A 338 7.06 -22.22 -11.87
CA ILE A 338 7.45 -21.13 -12.75
C ILE A 338 8.42 -21.63 -13.80
N LEU A 339 8.03 -21.42 -15.05
CA LEU A 339 8.81 -21.64 -16.23
C LEU A 339 9.66 -20.40 -16.52
N SER A 340 10.99 -20.53 -16.39
CA SER A 340 11.93 -19.54 -16.90
C SER A 340 12.43 -19.95 -18.27
N ILE A 341 12.23 -19.10 -19.28
CA ILE A 341 12.75 -19.30 -20.63
C ILE A 341 13.66 -18.15 -20.99
N GLN A 342 14.85 -18.46 -21.48
CA GLN A 342 15.76 -17.44 -21.98
C GLN A 342 15.23 -16.82 -23.28
N LYS A 343 15.21 -15.49 -23.36
CA LYS A 343 14.71 -14.72 -24.50
C LYS A 343 15.37 -15.08 -25.82
N ARG A 344 16.64 -15.51 -25.79
CA ARG A 344 17.35 -15.99 -26.99
C ARG A 344 16.71 -17.20 -27.67
N TYR A 345 15.84 -17.93 -26.96
CA TYR A 345 15.10 -19.07 -27.49
C TYR A 345 13.64 -18.76 -27.81
N LEU A 346 13.18 -17.53 -27.56
CA LEU A 346 11.82 -17.08 -27.87
C LEU A 346 11.84 -16.42 -29.26
N LYS A 347 11.05 -16.98 -30.19
CA LYS A 347 10.77 -16.35 -31.49
C LYS A 347 9.75 -15.22 -31.33
N SER A 348 8.69 -15.46 -30.56
CA SER A 348 7.69 -14.44 -30.24
C SER A 348 6.87 -14.79 -28.99
N VAL A 349 6.26 -13.76 -28.40
CA VAL A 349 5.29 -13.87 -27.29
C VAL A 349 3.99 -13.24 -27.76
N ILE A 350 2.91 -14.03 -27.79
CA ILE A 350 1.59 -13.59 -28.26
C ILE A 350 0.71 -13.36 -27.04
N PHE A 351 0.27 -12.11 -26.86
CA PHE A 351 -0.62 -11.74 -25.76
C PHE A 351 -2.08 -11.97 -26.15
N HIS A 352 -2.79 -12.75 -25.34
CA HIS A 352 -4.21 -13.02 -25.51
C HIS A 352 -5.03 -12.00 -24.73
N SER A 353 -6.17 -11.60 -25.28
CA SER A 353 -7.07 -10.68 -24.60
C SER A 353 -7.71 -11.38 -23.39
N LEU A 354 -7.96 -10.63 -22.30
CA LEU A 354 -8.67 -11.14 -21.12
C LEU A 354 -10.04 -11.78 -21.46
N HIS A 355 -10.65 -11.36 -22.57
CA HIS A 355 -11.96 -11.88 -22.99
C HIS A 355 -11.89 -13.33 -23.50
N ASP A 356 -10.74 -13.75 -24.02
CA ASP A 356 -10.51 -15.14 -24.46
C ASP A 356 -10.21 -16.07 -23.26
N VAL A 357 -9.78 -15.48 -22.13
CA VAL A 357 -9.41 -16.19 -20.90
C VAL A 357 -10.64 -16.72 -20.17
N ASP A 358 -11.69 -15.90 -20.06
CA ASP A 358 -12.91 -16.30 -19.34
C ASP A 358 -13.65 -17.44 -20.04
N LYS A 359 -13.69 -17.41 -21.38
CA LYS A 359 -14.28 -18.50 -22.18
C LYS A 359 -13.57 -19.82 -21.96
N GLU A 360 -12.24 -19.80 -21.90
CA GLU A 360 -11.42 -21.00 -21.74
C GLU A 360 -11.43 -21.53 -20.30
N ARG A 361 -11.48 -20.64 -19.29
CA ARG A 361 -11.71 -21.03 -17.88
C ARG A 361 -13.05 -21.72 -17.68
N ILE A 362 -14.12 -21.19 -18.29
CA ILE A 362 -15.45 -21.80 -18.23
C ILE A 362 -15.43 -23.18 -18.89
N ALA A 363 -14.80 -23.30 -20.06
CA ALA A 363 -14.65 -24.58 -20.75
C ALA A 363 -13.87 -25.62 -19.91
N ASN A 364 -12.73 -25.25 -19.33
CA ASN A 364 -11.91 -26.17 -18.53
C ASN A 364 -12.59 -26.58 -17.20
N ASN A 365 -13.33 -25.66 -16.57
CA ASN A 365 -14.11 -25.99 -15.37
C ASN A 365 -15.29 -26.93 -15.66
N GLN A 366 -15.86 -26.89 -16.87
CA GLN A 366 -16.86 -27.86 -17.30
C GLN A 366 -16.25 -29.24 -17.53
N VAL A 367 -15.12 -29.32 -18.26
CA VAL A 367 -14.41 -30.58 -18.51
C VAL A 367 -13.97 -31.28 -17.21
N ASN A 368 -13.44 -30.54 -16.24
CA ASN A 368 -13.05 -31.12 -14.95
C ASN A 368 -14.24 -31.57 -14.10
N LYS A 369 -15.40 -30.90 -14.20
CA LYS A 369 -16.63 -31.36 -13.53
C LYS A 369 -17.13 -32.66 -14.15
N ASP A 370 -17.09 -32.77 -15.47
CA ASP A 370 -17.54 -33.97 -16.19
C ASP A 370 -16.61 -35.16 -15.99
N ALA A 371 -15.30 -34.93 -15.82
CA ALA A 371 -14.33 -35.99 -15.48
C ALA A 371 -14.39 -36.46 -14.02
N SER A 372 -15.10 -35.72 -13.15
CA SER A 372 -15.26 -36.04 -11.72
C SER A 372 -16.60 -36.69 -11.37
N ARG A 373 -17.48 -36.90 -12.36
CA ARG A 373 -18.71 -37.68 -12.28
C ARG A 373 -18.49 -39.04 -12.93
#